data_AF-A0A382R067-F1
#
_entry.id   AF-A0A382R067-F1
#
_cell.length_a   1.000
_cell.length_b   1.000
_cell.length_c   1.000
_cell.angle_alpha   90.00
_cell.angle_beta   90.00
_cell.angle_gamma   90.00
#
_symmetry.space_group_name_H-M   'P 1'
#
loop_
_entity.id
_entity.type
_entity.pdbx_description
1 polymer ?
#
loop_
_entity_poly.entity_id
_entity_poly.type
_entity_poly.pdbx_seq_one_letter_code
_entity_poly.pdbx_strand_id
1 'polypeptide(L)'
;MNKEKEDNDGALSTQPSKHQEWLDQVQEEIIEPNQLIIDPHHHLWPSSPRTQGIPKEQYYLLEDLWKDTGSGHNISKTVFVECGQGYYEDGPKAFRPVGETEFVVRVAKESNSDKSK
;
A
#
# COMPACT_ATOMS: atom_id res chain seq x y z
N MET A 1 20.05 -25.79 -32.21
CA MET A 1 18.96 -24.79 -32.16
C MET A 1 18.75 -24.45 -30.70
N ASN A 2 19.66 -23.65 -30.12
CA ASN A 2 19.56 -23.21 -28.74
C ASN A 2 18.88 -21.84 -28.78
N LYS A 3 17.72 -21.70 -28.15
CA LYS A 3 17.22 -20.40 -27.72
C LYS A 3 17.44 -20.34 -26.22
N GLU A 4 18.47 -19.60 -25.84
CA GLU A 4 18.65 -19.11 -24.49
C GLU A 4 17.39 -18.31 -24.11
N LYS A 5 16.80 -18.66 -22.97
CA LYS A 5 15.86 -17.77 -22.28
C LYS A 5 16.76 -16.75 -21.57
N GLU A 6 16.75 -15.52 -22.05
CA GLU A 6 17.30 -14.41 -21.28
C GLU A 6 16.37 -14.17 -20.10
N ASP A 7 16.82 -14.59 -18.93
CA ASP A 7 16.35 -14.10 -17.65
C ASP A 7 16.75 -12.62 -17.57
N ASN A 8 15.81 -11.72 -17.85
CA ASN A 8 16.05 -10.28 -17.80
C ASN A 8 15.86 -9.80 -16.36
N ASP A 9 16.97 -9.73 -15.63
CA ASP A 9 17.08 -9.16 -14.30
C ASP A 9 16.68 -7.66 -14.30
N GLY A 10 15.52 -7.37 -13.71
CA GLY A 10 15.45 -6.38 -12.64
C GLY A 10 15.71 -4.90 -12.95
N ALA A 11 15.54 -4.40 -14.18
CA ALA A 11 15.47 -2.96 -14.40
C ALA A 11 14.05 -2.44 -14.14
N LEU A 12 13.85 -1.70 -13.04
CA LEU A 12 12.61 -0.96 -12.79
C LEU A 12 12.37 0.03 -13.95
N SER A 13 11.25 -0.13 -14.64
CA SER A 13 10.77 0.82 -15.63
C SER A 13 10.71 2.22 -15.01
N THR A 14 11.35 3.21 -15.64
CA THR A 14 11.31 4.62 -15.22
C THR A 14 10.05 5.34 -15.69
N GLN A 15 9.20 4.68 -16.49
CA GLN A 15 7.93 5.23 -16.93
C GLN A 15 6.85 5.00 -15.88
N PRO A 16 6.01 6.01 -15.57
CA PRO A 16 4.86 5.84 -14.69
C PRO A 16 3.96 4.71 -15.19
N SER A 17 3.33 3.98 -14.28
CA SER A 17 2.32 3.00 -14.68
C SER A 17 1.11 3.73 -15.30
N LYS A 18 0.33 3.06 -16.16
CA LYS A 18 -0.94 3.62 -16.65
C LYS A 18 -1.89 4.03 -15.53
N HIS A 19 -1.76 3.39 -14.36
CA HIS A 19 -2.51 3.74 -13.17
C HIS A 19 -2.03 5.07 -12.59
N GLN A 20 -0.71 5.28 -12.48
CA GLN A 20 -0.14 6.54 -12.04
C GLN A 20 -0.46 7.69 -13.02
N GLU A 21 -0.35 7.45 -14.33
CA GLU A 21 -0.76 8.43 -15.35
C GLU A 21 -2.21 8.89 -15.19
N TRP A 22 -3.09 8.00 -14.72
CA TRP A 22 -4.48 8.33 -14.42
C TRP A 22 -4.64 9.12 -13.12
N LEU A 23 -3.92 8.74 -12.05
CA LEU A 23 -3.93 9.46 -10.78
C LEU A 23 -3.41 10.90 -10.92
N ASP A 24 -2.41 11.12 -11.76
CA ASP A 24 -1.76 12.42 -11.95
C ASP A 24 -2.56 13.39 -12.85
N GLN A 25 -3.75 13.00 -13.32
CA GLN A 25 -4.57 13.83 -14.22
C GLN A 25 -5.04 15.13 -13.58
N VAL A 26 -5.21 15.15 -12.25
CA VAL A 26 -5.69 16.31 -11.50
C VAL A 26 -4.83 16.47 -10.26
N GLN A 27 -4.38 17.69 -10.03
CA GLN A 27 -3.69 18.10 -8.80
C GLN A 27 -4.48 19.26 -8.20
N GLU A 28 -5.00 19.07 -7.00
CA GLU A 28 -5.77 20.08 -6.28
C GLU A 28 -4.87 20.95 -5.39
N GLU A 29 -5.29 22.18 -5.13
CA GLU A 29 -4.58 23.05 -4.20
C GLU A 29 -4.77 22.56 -2.76
N ILE A 30 -3.67 22.48 -2.00
CA ILE A 30 -3.73 22.14 -0.58
C ILE A 30 -4.36 23.28 0.21
N ILE A 31 -5.54 23.03 0.75
CA ILE A 31 -6.26 23.97 1.60
C ILE A 31 -5.87 23.73 3.06
N GLU A 32 -5.63 24.81 3.80
CA GLU A 32 -5.29 24.80 5.24
C GLU A 32 -4.19 23.78 5.60
N PRO A 33 -2.97 23.91 5.03
CA PRO A 33 -1.92 22.89 5.16
C PRO A 33 -1.51 22.60 6.61
N ASN A 34 -1.78 23.51 7.55
CA ASN A 34 -1.45 23.33 8.97
C ASN A 34 -2.58 22.68 9.79
N GLN A 35 -3.78 22.53 9.23
CA GLN A 35 -4.92 21.94 9.92
C GLN A 35 -4.62 20.47 10.24
N LEU A 36 -4.63 20.13 11.53
CA LEU A 36 -4.45 18.76 11.98
C LEU A 36 -5.63 17.90 11.50
N ILE A 37 -5.30 16.81 10.82
CA ILE A 37 -6.28 15.86 10.29
C ILE A 37 -5.98 14.47 10.85
N ILE A 38 -7.04 13.70 11.08
CA ILE A 38 -6.99 12.25 11.23
C ILE A 38 -7.69 11.69 10.01
N ASP A 39 -6.99 10.88 9.22
CA ASP A 39 -7.63 10.08 8.18
C ASP A 39 -8.40 8.93 8.86
N PRO A 40 -9.74 8.93 8.84
CA PRO A 40 -10.52 7.97 9.59
C PRO A 40 -10.63 6.61 8.89
N HIS A 41 -10.14 6.46 7.64
CA HIS A 41 -10.38 5.25 6.87
C HIS A 41 -9.37 5.07 5.73
N HIS A 42 -8.44 4.14 5.90
CA HIS A 42 -7.67 3.59 4.78
C HIS A 42 -7.62 2.07 4.83
N HIS A 43 -7.22 1.47 3.71
CA HIS A 43 -6.96 0.06 3.57
C HIS A 43 -5.51 -0.16 3.13
N LEU A 44 -5.00 -1.38 3.32
CA LEU A 44 -3.70 -1.80 2.81
C LEU A 44 -3.92 -3.06 1.97
N TRP A 45 -3.42 -3.04 0.74
CA TRP A 45 -3.67 -4.04 -0.27
C TRP A 45 -2.35 -4.71 -0.68
N PRO A 46 -1.90 -5.74 0.06
CA PRO A 46 -0.76 -6.54 -0.34
C PRO A 46 -1.10 -7.49 -1.50
N SER A 47 -0.05 -8.13 -2.02
CA SER A 47 -0.22 -9.36 -2.80
C SER A 47 -0.82 -10.45 -1.91
N SER A 48 -1.99 -10.97 -2.29
CA SER A 48 -2.66 -12.07 -1.60
C SER A 48 -3.28 -13.03 -2.60
N PRO A 49 -3.64 -14.26 -2.20
CA PRO A 49 -4.41 -15.16 -3.06
C PRO A 49 -5.73 -14.55 -3.57
N ARG A 50 -6.32 -13.61 -2.82
CA ARG A 50 -7.56 -12.91 -3.22
C ARG A 50 -7.30 -11.80 -4.24
N THR A 51 -6.08 -11.26 -4.29
CA THR A 51 -5.64 -10.25 -5.27
C THR A 51 -4.75 -10.86 -6.35
N GLN A 52 -4.80 -12.19 -6.53
CA GLN A 52 -4.04 -12.87 -7.57
C GLN A 52 -4.46 -12.36 -8.96
N GLY A 53 -3.48 -11.95 -9.76
CA GLY A 53 -3.71 -11.36 -11.08
C GLY A 53 -3.88 -9.83 -11.07
N ILE A 54 -3.97 -9.20 -9.89
CA ILE A 54 -3.85 -7.75 -9.77
C ILE A 54 -2.39 -7.34 -10.00
N PRO A 55 -2.11 -6.41 -10.93
CA PRO A 55 -0.76 -5.91 -11.16
C PRO A 55 -0.16 -5.30 -9.89
N LYS A 56 1.16 -5.43 -9.69
CA LYS A 56 1.83 -4.94 -8.48
C LYS A 56 1.70 -3.43 -8.31
N GLU A 57 1.55 -2.70 -9.41
CA GLU A 57 1.36 -1.25 -9.46
C GLU A 57 0.00 -0.80 -8.89
N GLN A 58 -0.88 -1.74 -8.58
CA GLN A 58 -2.17 -1.51 -7.91
C GLN A 58 -2.16 -1.99 -6.46
N TYR A 59 -1.02 -2.46 -5.94
CA TYR A 59 -0.89 -2.70 -4.50
C TYR A 59 -0.81 -1.35 -3.79
N TYR A 60 -1.24 -1.34 -2.53
CA TYR A 60 -1.21 -0.15 -1.70
C TYR A 60 -0.68 -0.52 -0.33
N LEU A 61 0.57 -0.14 -0.05
CA LEU A 61 1.29 -0.50 1.17
C LEU A 61 1.79 0.75 1.89
N LEU A 62 2.64 0.56 2.91
CA LEU A 62 3.10 1.65 3.78
C LEU A 62 3.74 2.81 3.02
N GLU A 63 4.56 2.52 2.00
CA GLU A 63 5.19 3.57 1.19
C GLU A 63 4.18 4.40 0.40
N ASP A 64 3.10 3.78 -0.07
CA ASP A 64 2.06 4.49 -0.81
C ASP A 64 1.20 5.32 0.13
N LEU A 65 0.88 4.77 1.31
CA LEU A 65 0.25 5.54 2.39
C LEU A 65 1.08 6.77 2.78
N TRP A 66 2.41 6.63 2.88
CA TRP A 66 3.29 7.76 3.17
C TRP A 66 3.37 8.80 2.05
N LYS A 67 3.30 8.39 0.78
CA LYS A 67 3.21 9.34 -0.34
C LYS A 67 1.94 10.16 -0.25
N ASP A 68 0.80 9.52 0.02
CA ASP A 68 -0.49 10.19 0.08
C ASP A 68 -0.61 11.09 1.31
N THR A 69 -0.25 10.58 2.49
CA THR A 69 -0.32 11.33 3.75
C THR A 69 0.76 12.41 3.85
N GLY A 70 1.85 12.29 3.09
CA GLY A 70 2.93 13.28 2.97
C GLY A 70 2.78 14.26 1.80
N SER A 71 1.66 14.23 1.07
CA SER A 71 1.44 15.04 -0.13
C SER A 71 1.25 16.55 0.12
N GLY A 72 0.95 16.94 1.36
CA GLY A 72 0.90 18.36 1.77
C GLY A 72 -0.08 18.67 2.90
N HIS A 73 -1.14 17.87 3.07
CA HIS A 73 -2.04 18.00 4.22
C HIS A 73 -1.35 17.51 5.51
N ASN A 74 -1.66 18.14 6.65
CA ASN A 74 -1.12 17.75 7.96
C ASN A 74 -1.89 16.57 8.58
N ILE A 75 -1.70 15.38 7.99
CA ILE A 75 -2.24 14.12 8.49
C ILE A 75 -1.40 13.64 9.69
N SER A 76 -2.00 13.66 10.88
CA SER A 76 -1.31 13.34 12.13
C SER A 76 -1.48 11.89 12.59
N LYS A 77 -2.58 11.25 12.17
CA LYS A 77 -2.96 9.86 12.47
C LYS A 77 -3.82 9.32 11.35
N THR A 78 -3.84 8.00 11.23
CA THR A 78 -4.72 7.28 10.31
C THR A 78 -5.39 6.13 11.04
N VAL A 79 -6.53 5.67 10.51
CA VAL A 79 -7.24 4.49 10.99
C VAL A 79 -7.31 3.47 9.86
N PHE A 80 -6.71 2.31 10.08
CA PHE A 80 -6.85 1.17 9.18
C PHE A 80 -8.20 0.50 9.41
N VAL A 81 -8.87 0.13 8.32
CA VAL A 81 -10.13 -0.62 8.35
C VAL A 81 -9.95 -1.95 7.62
N GLU A 82 -10.47 -3.01 8.21
CA GLU A 82 -10.38 -4.37 7.69
C GLU A 82 -10.90 -4.46 6.23
N CYS A 83 -10.18 -5.18 5.36
CA CYS A 83 -10.51 -5.34 3.94
C CYS A 83 -10.43 -6.78 3.42
N GLY A 84 -10.15 -7.76 4.28
CA GLY A 84 -10.11 -9.17 3.91
C GLY A 84 -8.79 -9.62 3.26
N GLN A 85 -7.70 -8.89 3.48
CA GLN A 85 -6.35 -9.12 2.97
C GLN A 85 -5.40 -9.63 4.07
N GLY A 86 -4.40 -10.43 3.69
CA GLY A 86 -3.41 -10.92 4.67
C GLY A 86 -3.94 -11.95 5.68
N TYR A 87 -5.11 -12.55 5.42
CA TYR A 87 -5.59 -13.68 6.20
C TYR A 87 -4.60 -14.84 6.14
N TYR A 88 -4.52 -15.65 7.21
CA TYR A 88 -3.75 -16.88 7.15
C TYR A 88 -4.28 -17.82 6.06
N GLU A 89 -3.38 -18.44 5.32
CA GLU A 89 -3.71 -19.40 4.27
C GLU A 89 -4.18 -20.75 4.87
N ASP A 90 -3.62 -21.10 6.03
CA ASP A 90 -3.84 -22.35 6.74
C ASP A 90 -4.50 -22.15 8.13
N GLY A 91 -4.82 -23.26 8.78
CA GLY A 91 -5.44 -23.26 10.12
C GLY A 91 -6.98 -23.13 10.11
N PRO A 92 -7.61 -23.09 11.31
CA PRO A 92 -9.06 -23.06 11.46
C PRO A 92 -9.67 -21.84 10.78
N LYS A 93 -10.71 -22.04 9.95
CA LYS A 93 -11.32 -20.98 9.13
C LYS A 93 -11.73 -19.75 9.95
N ALA A 94 -12.25 -19.96 11.16
CA ALA A 94 -12.68 -18.87 12.05
C ALA A 94 -11.54 -17.96 12.53
N PHE A 95 -10.28 -18.43 12.51
CA PHE A 95 -9.12 -17.69 12.98
C PHE A 95 -8.25 -17.12 11.85
N ARG A 96 -8.51 -17.45 10.59
CA ARG A 96 -7.76 -16.89 9.45
C ARG A 96 -7.75 -15.37 9.38
N PRO A 97 -8.85 -14.64 9.73
CA PRO A 97 -8.83 -13.17 9.75
C PRO A 97 -7.79 -12.55 10.70
N VAL A 98 -7.33 -13.29 11.73
CA VAL A 98 -6.29 -12.78 12.64
C VAL A 98 -4.99 -12.45 11.90
N GLY A 99 -4.70 -13.10 10.78
CA GLY A 99 -3.56 -12.77 9.94
C GLY A 99 -3.54 -11.31 9.46
N GLU A 100 -4.72 -10.73 9.15
CA GLU A 100 -4.81 -9.31 8.75
C GLU A 100 -4.43 -8.40 9.92
N THR A 101 -4.91 -8.71 11.12
CA THR A 101 -4.54 -7.99 12.34
C THR A 101 -3.03 -8.03 12.59
N GLU A 102 -2.38 -9.19 12.46
CA GLU A 102 -0.93 -9.28 12.62
C GLU A 102 -0.16 -8.51 11.54
N PHE A 103 -0.65 -8.56 10.30
CA PHE A 103 -0.09 -7.79 9.20
C PHE A 103 -0.14 -6.29 9.47
N VAL A 104 -1.30 -5.72 9.83
CA VAL A 104 -1.42 -4.29 10.10
C VAL A 104 -0.65 -3.88 11.36
N VAL A 105 -0.58 -4.73 12.40
CA VAL A 105 0.23 -4.45 13.59
C VAL A 105 1.71 -4.33 13.23
N ARG A 106 2.22 -5.16 12.31
CA ARG A 106 3.60 -5.06 11.82
C ARG A 106 3.82 -3.78 11.03
N VAL A 107 2.91 -3.43 10.11
CA VAL A 107 2.98 -2.17 9.34
C VAL A 107 2.96 -0.95 10.27
N ALA A 108 2.11 -0.95 11.29
CA ALA A 108 2.05 0.13 12.27
C ALA A 108 3.35 0.26 13.09
N LYS A 109 3.99 -0.87 13.44
CA LYS A 109 5.29 -0.87 14.13
C LYS A 109 6.41 -0.35 13.23
N GLU A 110 6.43 -0.76 11.97
CA GLU A 110 7.36 -0.26 10.95
C GLU A 110 7.22 1.26 10.79
N SER A 111 5.98 1.72 10.59
CA SER A 111 5.63 3.14 10.50
C SER A 111 6.13 3.95 11.70
N ASN A 112 5.91 3.46 12.92
CA ASN A 112 6.35 4.15 14.13
C ASN A 112 7.88 4.14 14.36
N SER A 113 8.58 3.20 13.72
CA SER A 113 10.04 3.02 13.89
C SER A 113 10.83 3.92 12.95
N ASP A 114 10.30 4.23 11.77
CA ASP A 114 10.91 5.21 10.87
C ASP A 114 10.66 6.63 11.38
N LYS A 115 11.73 7.38 11.66
CA LYS A 115 11.68 8.77 12.14
C LYS A 115 11.85 9.80 11.03
N SER A 116 12.11 9.35 9.81
CA SER A 116 12.23 10.20 8.62
C SER A 116 10.89 10.50 7.96
N LYS A 117 9.82 9.83 8.42
CA LYS A 117 8.45 9.94 7.96
C LYS A 117 7.57 10.56 9.04
#